data_AF-A0A7S1CUL8-F1
#
_entry.id   AF-A0A7S1CUL8-F1
#
_cell.length_a   1.000
_cell.length_b   1.000
_cell.length_c   1.000
_cell.angle_alpha   90.00
_cell.angle_beta   90.00
_cell.angle_gamma   90.00
#
_symmetry.space_group_name_H-M   'P 1'
#
loop_
_entity.id
_entity.type
_entity.pdbx_description
1 polymer ?
#
loop_
_entity_poly.entity_id
_entity_poly.type
_entity_poly.pdbx_seq_one_letter_code
_entity_poly.pdbx_strand_id
1 'polypeptide(L)'
;IIDANFSVGSIFGIWPGKGLLGRTGREQVASVVSLYGPRTTLIIALPSKSRDGDAQSDITFEVTLVKDRSHWEVSRPEVILKPAKKVFAPGNLRATNDNAKYDALVKHWISDRYTLRYSGGMVPDVYHMFAKSGGVFSNVSSEKAKAKLRLLYEVAAMGLLVECAGGVTTHEFED
;
A
#
# COMPACT_ATOMS: atom_id res chain seq x y z
N ILE A 1 11.80 2.61 13.97
CA ILE A 1 11.33 3.48 12.85
C ILE A 1 11.19 4.90 13.36
N ILE A 2 10.30 5.17 14.33
CA ILE A 2 10.14 6.52 14.92
C ILE A 2 11.44 7.00 15.57
N ASP A 3 12.03 6.22 16.48
CA ASP A 3 13.30 6.61 17.15
C ASP A 3 14.48 6.72 16.19
N ALA A 4 14.43 6.02 15.06
CA ALA A 4 15.43 6.09 14.00
C ALA A 4 15.19 7.29 13.04
N ASN A 5 14.14 8.08 13.29
CA ASN A 5 13.71 9.23 12.49
C ASN A 5 13.50 8.90 11.01
N PHE A 6 13.03 7.69 10.72
CA PHE A 6 12.63 7.30 9.37
C PHE A 6 11.24 7.83 9.03
N SER A 7 10.93 7.90 7.74
CA SER A 7 9.58 8.27 7.30
C SER A 7 8.54 7.34 7.90
N VAL A 8 7.43 7.93 8.34
CA VAL A 8 6.27 7.23 8.92
C VAL A 8 5.00 7.69 8.23
N GLY A 9 3.85 7.19 8.65
CA GLY A 9 2.61 7.55 7.99
C GLY A 9 1.37 7.18 8.78
N SER A 10 0.23 7.62 8.24
CA SER A 10 -1.11 7.28 8.73
C SER A 10 -1.88 6.60 7.61
N ILE A 11 -2.68 5.59 7.97
CA ILE A 11 -3.50 4.82 7.03
C ILE A 11 -4.96 5.01 7.44
N PHE A 12 -5.82 5.28 6.47
CA PHE A 12 -7.26 5.47 6.68
C PHE A 12 -8.03 4.65 5.65
N GLY A 13 -8.94 3.80 6.13
CA GLY A 13 -9.99 3.20 5.31
C GLY A 13 -11.33 3.81 5.69
N ILE A 14 -12.18 4.08 4.71
CA ILE A 14 -13.47 4.75 4.91
C ILE A 14 -14.58 3.82 4.42
N TRP A 15 -15.54 3.50 5.28
CA TRP A 15 -16.71 2.67 4.98
C TRP A 15 -18.00 3.49 5.11
N PRO A 16 -19.07 3.13 4.38
CA PRO A 16 -20.36 3.77 4.53
C PRO A 16 -21.07 3.32 5.82
N GLY A 17 -21.92 4.21 6.36
CA GLY A 17 -22.78 3.90 7.50
C GLY A 17 -22.07 3.95 8.86
N LYS A 18 -22.53 3.13 9.81
CA LYS A 18 -22.02 3.09 11.20
C LYS A 18 -21.42 1.72 11.51
N GLY A 19 -20.21 1.71 12.03
CA GLY A 19 -19.52 0.50 12.52
C GLY A 19 -18.80 -0.29 11.42
N LEU A 20 -17.86 -1.12 11.88
CA LEU A 20 -16.95 -1.89 11.01
C LEU A 20 -17.09 -3.42 11.19
N LEU A 21 -17.92 -3.87 12.14
CA LEU A 21 -18.14 -5.30 12.38
C LEU A 21 -18.88 -5.92 11.20
N GLY A 22 -18.36 -7.05 10.70
CA GLY A 22 -18.92 -7.76 9.55
C GLY A 22 -18.66 -7.11 8.19
N ARG A 23 -17.90 -6.01 8.14
CA ARG A 23 -17.51 -5.34 6.89
C ARG A 23 -16.27 -5.98 6.26
N THR A 24 -16.27 -6.03 4.95
CA THR A 24 -15.12 -6.45 4.13
C THR A 24 -14.33 -5.24 3.65
N GLY A 25 -13.06 -5.45 3.29
CA GLY A 25 -12.24 -4.40 2.68
C GLY A 25 -12.81 -3.87 1.37
N ARG A 26 -13.58 -4.69 0.64
CA ARG A 26 -14.21 -4.31 -0.63
C ARG A 26 -15.35 -3.30 -0.44
N GLU A 27 -15.90 -3.14 0.76
CA GLU A 27 -16.98 -2.18 1.02
C GLU A 27 -16.48 -0.74 1.27
N GLN A 28 -15.17 -0.49 1.23
CA GLN A 28 -14.63 0.85 1.38
C GLN A 28 -15.10 1.78 0.26
N VAL A 29 -15.46 3.01 0.64
CA VAL A 29 -15.84 4.11 -0.28
C VAL A 29 -14.69 5.06 -0.56
N ALA A 30 -13.62 5.01 0.25
CA ALA A 30 -12.38 5.73 0.02
C ALA A 30 -11.26 5.11 0.86
N SER A 31 -10.02 5.32 0.45
CA SER A 31 -8.84 5.00 1.23
C SER A 31 -7.79 6.09 1.09
N VAL A 32 -7.04 6.36 2.16
CA VAL A 32 -6.02 7.41 2.21
C VAL A 32 -4.79 6.88 2.92
N VAL A 33 -3.62 7.15 2.35
CA VAL A 33 -2.34 6.97 3.03
C VAL A 33 -1.59 8.30 3.08
N SER A 34 -1.18 8.69 4.29
CA SER A 34 -0.33 9.84 4.55
C SER A 34 1.11 9.41 4.74
N LEU A 35 2.04 10.01 4.02
CA LEU A 35 3.47 9.87 4.24
C LEU A 35 4.00 11.12 4.93
N TYR A 36 4.60 10.94 6.10
CA TYR A 36 5.36 11.96 6.83
C TYR A 36 6.85 11.74 6.53
N GLY A 37 7.28 12.24 5.38
CA GLY A 37 8.68 12.20 4.94
C GLY A 37 9.29 13.60 4.87
N PRO A 38 10.27 13.83 3.96
CA PRO A 38 10.77 15.17 3.66
C PRO A 38 9.68 16.14 3.20
N ARG A 39 8.60 15.60 2.62
CA ARG A 39 7.34 16.28 2.34
C ARG A 39 6.23 15.48 2.99
N THR A 40 5.18 16.18 3.44
CA THR A 40 3.95 15.54 3.88
C THR A 40 3.02 15.41 2.68
N THR A 41 2.70 14.18 2.31
CA THR A 41 1.90 13.88 1.12
C THR A 41 0.82 12.85 1.43
N LEU A 42 -0.34 12.95 0.75
CA LEU A 42 -1.39 11.95 0.81
C LEU A 42 -1.55 11.31 -0.57
N ILE A 43 -1.81 10.02 -0.60
CA ILE A 43 -2.44 9.38 -1.76
C ILE A 43 -3.87 9.02 -1.35
N ILE A 44 -4.82 9.40 -2.19
CA ILE A 44 -6.24 9.21 -1.98
C ILE A 44 -6.77 8.33 -3.12
N ALA A 45 -7.47 7.25 -2.76
CA ALA A 45 -8.18 6.38 -3.69
C ALA A 45 -9.69 6.48 -3.48
N LEU A 46 -10.41 6.62 -4.59
CA LEU A 46 -11.86 6.68 -4.67
C LEU A 46 -12.32 5.63 -5.70
N PRO A 47 -12.91 4.51 -5.28
CA PRO A 47 -13.46 3.54 -6.22
C PRO A 47 -14.63 4.14 -7.00
N SER A 48 -14.76 3.76 -8.25
CA SER A 48 -15.85 4.13 -9.17
C SER A 48 -17.24 4.02 -8.53
N LYS A 49 -17.52 2.87 -7.91
CA LYS A 49 -18.80 2.58 -7.25
C LYS A 49 -19.17 3.48 -6.07
N SER A 50 -18.22 4.25 -5.52
CA SER A 50 -18.48 5.15 -4.40
C SER A 50 -18.68 6.60 -4.82
N ARG A 51 -18.67 6.88 -6.12
CA ARG A 51 -18.78 8.22 -6.68
C ARG A 51 -20.11 8.39 -7.41
N ASP A 52 -20.70 9.56 -7.28
CA ASP A 52 -21.95 9.93 -7.96
C ASP A 52 -21.74 10.12 -9.47
N GLY A 53 -22.80 9.83 -10.24
CA GLY A 53 -22.76 9.79 -11.71
C GLY A 53 -22.13 8.50 -12.23
N ASP A 54 -22.28 8.19 -13.52
CA ASP A 54 -21.73 6.98 -14.15
C ASP A 54 -20.18 6.99 -14.19
N ALA A 55 -19.53 6.97 -13.02
CA ALA A 55 -18.09 6.98 -12.88
C ALA A 55 -17.55 5.68 -13.47
N GLN A 56 -16.91 5.79 -14.64
CA GLN A 56 -16.45 4.64 -15.41
C GLN A 56 -15.20 3.98 -14.83
N SER A 57 -14.46 4.67 -13.96
CA SER A 57 -13.19 4.17 -13.43
C SER A 57 -12.91 4.64 -12.01
N ASP A 58 -12.13 3.84 -11.31
CA ASP A 58 -11.51 4.22 -10.05
C ASP A 58 -10.56 5.39 -10.26
N ILE A 59 -10.33 6.18 -9.21
CA ILE A 59 -9.37 7.29 -9.22
C ILE A 59 -8.40 7.12 -8.07
N THR A 60 -7.12 7.37 -8.36
CA THR A 60 -6.08 7.54 -7.35
C THR A 60 -5.25 8.78 -7.68
N PHE A 61 -5.07 9.68 -6.71
CA PHE A 61 -4.31 10.93 -6.89
C PHE A 61 -3.50 11.27 -5.65
N GLU A 62 -2.49 12.14 -5.82
CA GLU A 62 -1.62 12.61 -4.76
C GLU A 62 -1.83 14.09 -4.48
N VAL A 63 -1.88 14.43 -3.19
CA VAL A 63 -1.81 15.82 -2.71
C VAL A 63 -0.57 16.02 -1.83
N THR A 64 0.02 17.20 -1.91
CA THR A 64 1.16 17.61 -1.08
C THR A 64 0.76 18.77 -0.19
N LEU A 65 1.16 18.71 1.07
CA LEU A 65 0.98 19.80 2.03
C LEU A 65 2.04 20.88 1.77
N VAL A 66 1.60 22.08 1.43
CA VAL A 66 2.44 23.21 1.01
C VAL A 66 2.18 24.45 1.86
N LYS A 67 2.92 25.55 1.57
CA LYS A 67 2.75 26.89 2.18
C LYS A 67 2.70 26.84 3.71
N ASP A 68 3.82 26.50 4.33
CA ASP A 68 3.97 26.36 5.79
C ASP A 68 2.90 25.48 6.45
N ARG A 69 2.49 24.42 5.74
CA ARG A 69 1.51 23.43 6.19
C ARG A 69 0.08 23.96 6.32
N SER A 70 -0.27 24.99 5.56
CA SER A 70 -1.61 25.58 5.57
C SER A 70 -2.55 25.08 4.46
N HIS A 71 -2.01 24.53 3.37
CA HIS A 71 -2.79 24.18 2.18
C HIS A 71 -2.35 22.85 1.57
N TRP A 72 -3.31 22.10 1.02
CA TRP A 72 -3.05 20.92 0.21
C TRP A 72 -3.22 21.27 -1.27
N GLU A 73 -2.23 20.91 -2.09
CA GLU A 73 -2.28 21.07 -3.54
C GLU A 73 -2.17 19.69 -4.20
N VAL A 74 -2.90 19.48 -5.31
CA VAL A 74 -2.81 18.26 -6.10
C VAL A 74 -1.43 18.21 -6.77
N SER A 75 -0.54 17.38 -6.27
CA SER A 75 0.83 17.22 -6.80
C SER A 75 0.91 16.20 -7.91
N ARG A 76 0.04 15.19 -7.90
CA ARG A 76 -0.13 14.23 -9.01
C ARG A 76 -1.61 13.98 -9.23
N PRO A 77 -2.19 14.47 -10.35
CA PRO A 77 -3.61 14.30 -10.62
C PRO A 77 -4.00 12.85 -10.89
N GLU A 78 -3.02 12.02 -11.25
CA GLU A 78 -3.23 10.60 -11.52
C GLU A 78 -2.06 9.76 -11.00
N VAL A 79 -2.37 8.69 -10.29
CA VAL A 79 -1.43 7.73 -9.72
C VAL A 79 -1.81 6.33 -10.19
N ILE A 80 -1.13 5.86 -11.25
CA ILE A 80 -1.31 4.51 -11.80
C ILE A 80 -0.04 3.67 -11.57
N LEU A 81 -0.24 2.41 -11.20
CA LEU A 81 0.80 1.38 -11.10
C LEU A 81 0.97 0.68 -12.45
N LYS A 82 2.22 0.41 -12.84
CA LYS A 82 2.52 -0.34 -14.08
C LYS A 82 2.71 -1.84 -13.77
N PRO A 83 2.36 -2.74 -14.72
CA PRO A 83 2.39 -4.19 -14.48
C PRO A 83 3.74 -4.79 -14.08
N ALA A 84 4.86 -4.17 -14.49
CA ALA A 84 6.18 -4.70 -14.21
C ALA A 84 7.16 -3.60 -13.77
N LYS A 85 7.64 -3.71 -12.54
CA LYS A 85 8.77 -2.93 -12.02
C LYS A 85 9.67 -3.82 -11.18
N LYS A 86 10.96 -3.78 -11.47
CA LYS A 86 11.99 -4.54 -10.75
C LYS A 86 12.36 -3.92 -9.40
N VAL A 87 11.39 -3.77 -8.51
CA VAL A 87 11.54 -3.26 -7.14
C VAL A 87 10.74 -4.15 -6.20
N PHE A 88 11.31 -4.52 -5.04
CA PHE A 88 10.60 -5.31 -4.03
C PHE A 88 10.90 -4.86 -2.60
N ALA A 89 9.94 -5.08 -1.71
CA ALA A 89 9.97 -4.69 -0.30
C ALA A 89 9.44 -5.84 0.59
N PRO A 90 10.32 -6.71 1.15
CA PRO A 90 9.91 -7.87 1.94
C PRO A 90 9.73 -7.52 3.43
N GLY A 91 8.47 -7.27 3.83
CA GLY A 91 8.02 -6.93 5.19
C GLY A 91 8.17 -8.01 6.26
N ASN A 92 8.41 -9.27 5.86
CA ASN A 92 8.67 -10.36 6.80
C ASN A 92 9.69 -11.36 6.26
N LEU A 93 10.87 -10.87 5.89
CA LEU A 93 11.92 -11.69 5.29
C LEU A 93 12.29 -12.94 6.12
N ARG A 94 12.14 -12.91 7.46
CA ARG A 94 12.38 -14.08 8.33
C ARG A 94 11.52 -15.30 7.97
N ALA A 95 10.34 -15.09 7.38
CA ALA A 95 9.48 -16.18 6.94
C ALA A 95 10.11 -17.05 5.85
N THR A 96 11.12 -16.58 5.12
CA THR A 96 11.81 -17.40 4.11
C THR A 96 12.52 -18.62 4.72
N ASN A 97 12.85 -18.58 6.02
CA ASN A 97 13.52 -19.70 6.69
C ASN A 97 12.61 -20.94 6.85
N ASP A 98 11.29 -20.75 6.85
CA ASP A 98 10.32 -21.82 7.11
C ASP A 98 9.11 -21.79 6.14
N ASN A 99 9.16 -20.95 5.09
CA ASN A 99 8.19 -20.92 4.00
C ASN A 99 8.92 -21.00 2.65
N ALA A 100 9.00 -22.22 2.09
CA ALA A 100 9.74 -22.50 0.86
C ALA A 100 9.20 -21.75 -0.37
N LYS A 101 7.87 -21.55 -0.47
CA LYS A 101 7.26 -20.78 -1.56
C LYS A 101 7.72 -19.32 -1.50
N TYR A 102 7.75 -18.73 -0.31
CA TYR A 102 8.20 -17.35 -0.13
C TYR A 102 9.70 -17.18 -0.32
N ASP A 103 10.51 -18.13 0.16
CA ASP A 103 11.96 -18.16 -0.10
C ASP A 103 12.27 -18.21 -1.61
N ALA A 104 11.59 -19.08 -2.36
CA ALA A 104 11.73 -19.17 -3.80
C ALA A 104 11.37 -17.85 -4.50
N LEU A 105 10.29 -17.18 -4.07
CA LEU A 105 9.88 -15.89 -4.61
C LEU A 105 10.92 -14.78 -4.36
N VAL A 106 11.47 -14.69 -3.14
CA VAL A 106 12.51 -13.71 -2.82
C VAL A 106 13.80 -14.00 -3.60
N LYS A 107 14.21 -15.27 -3.70
CA LYS A 107 15.38 -15.67 -4.50
C LYS A 107 15.20 -15.36 -5.97
N HIS A 108 13.99 -15.50 -6.52
CA HIS A 108 13.66 -15.08 -7.87
C HIS A 108 13.90 -13.58 -8.06
N TRP A 109 13.37 -12.72 -7.18
CA TRP A 109 13.60 -11.28 -7.25
C TRP A 109 15.09 -10.90 -7.20
N ILE A 110 15.87 -11.55 -6.33
CA ILE A 110 17.32 -11.33 -6.23
C ILE A 110 18.05 -11.76 -7.52
N SER A 111 17.72 -12.95 -8.02
CA SER A 111 18.33 -13.51 -9.24
C SER A 111 18.04 -12.64 -10.45
N ASP A 112 16.81 -12.14 -10.58
CA ASP A 112 16.34 -11.28 -11.66
C ASP A 112 16.73 -9.80 -11.51
N ARG A 113 17.58 -9.49 -10.53
CA ARG A 113 18.14 -8.15 -10.27
C ARG A 113 17.07 -7.11 -9.93
N TYR A 114 16.06 -7.50 -9.15
CA TYR A 114 15.14 -6.53 -8.55
C TYR A 114 15.88 -5.70 -7.50
N THR A 115 15.54 -4.42 -7.44
CA THR A 115 16.10 -3.49 -6.46
C THR A 115 15.36 -3.62 -5.13
N LEU A 116 16.07 -4.03 -4.07
CA LEU A 116 15.53 -4.07 -2.71
C LEU A 116 15.28 -2.64 -2.18
N ARG A 117 14.06 -2.37 -1.71
CA ARG A 117 13.68 -1.13 -1.03
C ARG A 117 12.79 -1.48 0.16
N TYR A 118 13.38 -1.53 1.34
CA TYR A 118 12.65 -1.84 2.56
C TYR A 118 13.14 -0.93 3.68
N SER A 119 12.27 -0.03 4.12
CA SER A 119 12.50 0.92 5.20
C SER A 119 12.04 0.39 6.56
N GLY A 120 11.26 -0.69 6.57
CA GLY A 120 10.68 -1.29 7.77
C GLY A 120 9.24 -0.84 8.05
N GLY A 121 8.73 0.16 7.33
CA GLY A 121 7.38 0.68 7.48
C GLY A 121 6.52 0.41 6.25
N MET A 122 5.35 -0.22 6.44
CA MET A 122 4.43 -0.49 5.32
C MET A 122 4.07 0.78 4.54
N VAL A 123 3.79 1.90 5.24
CA VAL A 123 3.47 3.16 4.58
C VAL A 123 4.60 3.63 3.65
N PRO A 124 5.82 3.94 4.11
CA PRO A 124 6.89 4.39 3.23
C PRO A 124 7.24 3.39 2.13
N ASP A 125 7.16 2.08 2.40
CA ASP A 125 7.52 1.04 1.44
C ASP A 125 6.48 0.92 0.30
N VAL A 126 5.18 0.93 0.61
CA VAL A 126 4.13 0.92 -0.41
C VAL A 126 4.00 2.29 -1.10
N TYR A 127 4.19 3.39 -0.36
CA TYR A 127 4.22 4.73 -0.94
C TYR A 127 5.32 4.88 -2.00
N HIS A 128 6.49 4.29 -1.75
CA HIS A 128 7.56 4.23 -2.74
C HIS A 128 7.11 3.53 -4.03
N MET A 129 6.24 2.52 -3.98
CA MET A 129 5.70 1.85 -5.17
C MET A 129 4.81 2.77 -5.99
N PHE A 130 3.94 3.56 -5.35
CA PHE A 130 3.17 4.60 -6.04
C PHE A 130 4.06 5.68 -6.66
N ALA A 131 5.15 6.04 -5.98
CA ALA A 131 6.13 7.01 -6.48
C ALA A 131 6.99 6.47 -7.65
N LYS A 132 7.20 5.15 -7.73
CA LYS A 132 7.95 4.49 -8.81
C LYS A 132 7.05 3.85 -9.88
N SER A 133 5.74 4.03 -9.74
CA SER A 133 4.69 3.44 -10.57
C SER A 133 4.83 1.92 -10.69
N GLY A 134 5.08 1.24 -9.59
CA GLY A 134 5.14 -0.23 -9.52
C GLY A 134 6.17 -0.75 -8.52
N GLY A 135 6.10 -2.06 -8.32
CA GLY A 135 6.95 -2.84 -7.41
C GLY A 135 6.11 -3.87 -6.66
N VAL A 136 6.74 -4.64 -5.79
CA VAL A 136 6.04 -5.66 -4.97
C VAL A 136 6.34 -5.46 -3.50
N PHE A 137 5.30 -5.31 -2.68
CA PHE A 137 5.40 -5.37 -1.22
C PHE A 137 4.88 -6.73 -0.76
N SER A 138 5.63 -7.42 0.09
CA SER A 138 5.23 -8.74 0.59
C SER A 138 5.40 -8.84 2.10
N ASN A 139 4.37 -9.30 2.81
CA ASN A 139 4.43 -9.57 4.25
C ASN A 139 3.81 -10.95 4.51
N VAL A 140 4.49 -11.98 4.01
CA VAL A 140 4.04 -13.37 4.06
C VAL A 140 4.35 -14.00 5.42
N SER A 141 3.49 -14.89 5.90
CA SER A 141 3.67 -15.58 7.17
C SER A 141 4.43 -16.91 7.02
N SER A 142 5.01 -17.39 8.13
CA SER A 142 5.44 -18.77 8.33
C SER A 142 5.03 -19.21 9.73
N GLU A 143 5.18 -20.51 10.03
CA GLU A 143 4.93 -21.08 11.35
C GLU A 143 5.63 -20.30 12.47
N LYS A 144 6.91 -19.91 12.26
CA LYS A 144 7.74 -19.21 13.25
C LYS A 144 7.77 -17.70 13.05
N ALA A 145 7.32 -17.18 11.91
CA ALA A 145 7.28 -15.76 11.61
C ALA A 145 5.89 -15.33 11.14
N LYS A 146 5.00 -15.03 12.10
CA LYS A 146 3.66 -14.52 11.80
C LYS A 146 3.69 -13.14 11.13
N ALA A 147 2.85 -12.94 10.13
CA ALA A 147 2.57 -11.62 9.58
C ALA A 147 1.93 -10.73 10.66
N LYS A 148 2.31 -9.44 10.68
CA LYS A 148 1.93 -8.51 11.76
C LYS A 148 0.95 -7.41 11.33
N LEU A 149 0.57 -7.38 10.06
CA LEU A 149 -0.32 -6.35 9.53
C LEU A 149 -1.77 -6.67 9.89
N ARG A 150 -2.53 -5.66 10.28
CA ARG A 150 -3.94 -5.80 10.64
C ARG A 150 -4.80 -5.54 9.44
N LEU A 151 -5.76 -6.43 9.23
CA LEU A 151 -6.63 -6.39 8.07
C LEU A 151 -7.39 -5.06 7.96
N LEU A 152 -8.08 -4.66 9.03
CA LEU A 152 -9.03 -3.55 8.98
C LEU A 152 -8.40 -2.18 8.65
N TYR A 153 -7.27 -1.85 9.28
CA TYR A 153 -6.72 -0.50 9.22
C TYR A 153 -5.33 -0.40 8.57
N GLU A 154 -4.75 -1.51 8.13
CA GLU A 154 -3.50 -1.50 7.34
C GLU A 154 -3.74 -2.12 5.97
N VAL A 155 -4.11 -3.40 5.92
CA VAL A 155 -4.14 -4.16 4.66
C VAL A 155 -5.34 -3.79 3.78
N ALA A 156 -6.55 -3.68 4.33
CA ALA A 156 -7.74 -3.36 3.57
C ALA A 156 -7.64 -1.96 2.93
N ALA A 157 -7.22 -0.96 3.70
CA ALA A 157 -7.03 0.40 3.21
C ALA A 157 -5.95 0.46 2.12
N MET A 158 -4.79 -0.14 2.35
CA MET A 158 -3.74 -0.18 1.32
C MET A 158 -4.18 -0.98 0.09
N GLY A 159 -4.96 -2.04 0.28
CA GLY A 159 -5.51 -2.86 -0.80
C GLY A 159 -6.35 -2.04 -1.76
N LEU A 160 -7.30 -1.26 -1.24
CA LEU A 160 -8.11 -0.38 -2.08
C LEU A 160 -7.24 0.65 -2.83
N LEU A 161 -6.23 1.24 -2.19
CA LEU A 161 -5.31 2.17 -2.85
C LEU A 161 -4.54 1.53 -4.02
N VAL A 162 -4.04 0.31 -3.82
CA VAL A 162 -3.32 -0.44 -4.85
C VAL A 162 -4.24 -0.83 -6.00
N GLU A 163 -5.44 -1.35 -5.70
CA GLU A 163 -6.42 -1.77 -6.71
C GLU A 163 -6.95 -0.58 -7.53
N CYS A 164 -7.34 0.53 -6.89
CA CYS A 164 -7.77 1.74 -7.60
C CYS A 164 -6.66 2.36 -8.46
N ALA A 165 -5.39 2.08 -8.17
CA ALA A 165 -4.25 2.51 -8.98
C ALA A 165 -3.92 1.50 -10.11
N GLY A 166 -4.75 0.48 -10.33
CA GLY A 166 -4.55 -0.56 -11.35
C GLY A 166 -3.58 -1.67 -10.94
N GLY A 167 -3.22 -1.76 -9.66
CA GLY A 167 -2.44 -2.85 -9.11
C GLY A 167 -3.29 -4.04 -8.66
N VAL A 168 -2.63 -5.03 -8.07
CA VAL A 168 -3.28 -6.25 -7.55
C VAL A 168 -2.85 -6.45 -6.11
N THR A 169 -3.80 -6.88 -5.28
CA THR A 169 -3.50 -7.38 -3.94
C THR A 169 -3.97 -8.83 -3.78
N THR A 170 -3.26 -9.58 -2.95
CA THR A 170 -3.60 -10.97 -2.66
C THR A 170 -3.14 -11.33 -1.24
N HIS A 171 -3.64 -12.44 -0.73
CA HIS A 171 -3.33 -13.01 0.57
C HIS A 171 -3.16 -14.53 0.41
N GLU A 172 -2.57 -15.16 1.43
CA GLU A 172 -2.15 -16.57 1.40
C GLU A 172 -3.30 -17.61 1.32
N PHE A 173 -4.57 -17.18 1.31
CA PHE A 173 -5.73 -18.06 1.36
C PHE A 173 -6.39 -18.35 -0.01
N GLU A 174 -5.85 -17.81 -1.11
CA GLU A 174 -6.31 -18.13 -2.47
C GLU A 174 -5.21 -18.87 -3.24
N ASP A 175 -5.29 -20.21 -3.22
CA ASP A 175 -4.98 -21.13 -4.33
C ASP A 175 -6.30 -21.87 -4.65
#